data_AF-A0A5C3LGY3-F1
#
_entry.id   AF-A0A5C3LGY3-F1
#
_cell.length_a   1.000
_cell.length_b   1.000
_cell.length_c   1.000
_cell.angle_alpha   90.00
_cell.angle_beta   90.00
_cell.angle_gamma   90.00
#
_symmetry.space_group_name_H-M   'P 1'
#
loop_
_entity.id
_entity.type
_entity.pdbx_description
1 polymer ?
#
loop_
_entity_poly.entity_id
_entity_poly.type
_entity_poly.pdbx_seq_one_letter_code
_entity_poly.pdbx_strand_id
1 'polypeptide(L)'
;MGTFFSSLRESTRNEDDWHSSKGRFVEGHYDPSQEDVYAVRKFLIAFVPPELANIILDEAEYWPCVRCGSATPVSIAASDSPDSDSKWCYLVTPPIFRGQHEDPEGERLVKVRRIKFRFNSCDQGWGGDPELAGPYQGSWTWFEAAIYRHFDEGTMPGSEQQVADVEKDMRVAPLQSELDDAGVMLVPNTRFNSDVWQIQRNVRASNTPRNHEVVWGDDERDNEHIEGFAYREVDDETGRGKGAGFINALLPGDRIAIIVRARFPAWVNIVHSAEIEVFSSV
;
A
#
# COMPACT_ATOMS: atom_id res chain seq x y z
N MET A 1 -50.78 41.56 40.77
CA MET A 1 -50.16 40.32 41.30
C MET A 1 -50.06 39.38 40.11
N GLY A 2 -48.93 39.09 39.48
CA GLY A 2 -47.58 38.85 40.00
C GLY A 2 -47.28 37.34 39.84
N THR A 3 -46.09 37.00 39.33
CA THR A 3 -45.47 35.69 38.96
C THR A 3 -45.69 35.27 37.50
N PHE A 4 -44.80 35.52 36.52
CA PHE A 4 -43.37 35.20 36.32
C PHE A 4 -43.02 33.71 36.38
N PHE A 5 -42.91 33.09 35.21
CA PHE A 5 -41.95 32.01 34.94
C PHE A 5 -41.22 32.32 33.62
N SER A 6 -39.91 32.45 33.74
CA SER A 6 -38.93 32.67 32.68
C SER A 6 -38.67 31.35 31.95
N SER A 7 -38.84 31.33 30.63
CA SER A 7 -38.26 30.31 29.76
C SER A 7 -37.40 31.05 28.74
N LEU A 8 -36.07 30.93 28.89
CA LEU A 8 -35.11 31.40 27.90
C LEU A 8 -35.43 30.75 26.55
N ARG A 9 -35.65 31.59 25.53
CA ARG A 9 -35.47 31.20 24.12
C ARG A 9 -34.01 31.45 23.78
N GLU A 10 -33.21 30.39 23.75
CA GLU A 10 -31.91 30.45 23.12
C GLU A 10 -32.08 30.46 21.60
N SER A 11 -31.39 31.44 21.01
CA SER A 11 -31.34 31.70 19.58
C SER A 11 -30.68 30.54 18.85
N THR A 12 -31.42 29.83 18.00
CA THR A 12 -30.83 28.95 16.98
C THR A 12 -30.04 29.82 16.00
N ARG A 13 -28.73 29.91 16.18
CA ARG A 13 -27.80 30.30 15.12
C ARG A 13 -27.41 29.02 14.38
N ASN A 14 -27.66 29.02 13.08
CA ASN A 14 -27.21 28.01 12.14
C ASN A 14 -25.68 27.91 12.21
N GLU A 15 -25.18 26.72 12.54
CA GLU A 15 -23.79 26.31 12.32
C GLU A 15 -23.80 25.24 11.21
N ASP A 16 -24.11 25.67 9.99
CA ASP A 16 -23.75 24.95 8.77
C ASP A 16 -22.38 25.48 8.31
N ASP A 17 -21.30 24.99 8.91
CA ASP A 17 -19.95 25.02 8.32
C ASP A 17 -18.99 24.18 9.17
N TRP A 18 -18.73 22.94 8.74
CA TRP A 18 -17.39 22.35 8.67
C TRP A 18 -17.48 20.90 8.19
N HIS A 19 -17.14 20.70 6.91
CA HIS A 19 -16.83 19.39 6.35
C HIS A 19 -15.58 18.78 7.03
N SER A 20 -15.53 17.45 7.04
CA SER A 20 -14.36 16.62 7.34
C SER A 20 -14.11 16.32 8.83
N SER A 21 -14.74 15.24 9.30
CA SER A 21 -14.26 14.48 10.46
C SER A 21 -13.92 13.07 10.00
N LYS A 22 -12.64 12.86 9.67
CA LYS A 22 -12.00 11.55 9.53
C LYS A 22 -12.23 10.76 10.81
N GLY A 23 -12.67 9.51 10.65
CA GLY A 23 -12.78 8.53 11.72
C GLY A 23 -11.45 8.37 12.46
N ARG A 24 -11.56 8.38 13.79
CA ARG A 24 -10.52 8.37 14.81
C ARG A 24 -9.74 7.05 14.78
N PHE A 25 -8.47 7.08 14.38
CA PHE A 25 -7.49 6.02 14.62
C PHE A 25 -6.53 6.46 15.75
N VAL A 26 -6.01 5.49 16.50
CA VAL A 26 -5.32 5.59 17.80
C VAL A 26 -4.22 6.66 17.85
N GLU A 27 -4.20 7.49 18.90
CA GLU A 27 -3.12 8.45 19.22
C GLU A 27 -1.78 7.72 19.43
N GLY A 28 -0.72 8.12 18.70
CA GLY A 28 0.65 7.88 19.15
C GLY A 28 1.78 7.79 18.12
N HIS A 29 1.52 7.59 16.82
CA HIS A 29 2.60 7.49 15.82
C HIS A 29 2.55 8.68 14.86
N TYR A 30 3.60 9.49 14.87
CA TYR A 30 3.80 10.56 13.89
C TYR A 30 4.55 9.97 12.71
N ASP A 31 3.98 10.03 11.51
CA ASP A 31 4.67 9.70 10.27
C ASP A 31 5.36 10.96 9.76
N PRO A 32 6.69 11.07 9.86
CA PRO A 32 7.34 12.29 9.47
C PRO A 32 7.34 12.45 7.95
N SER A 33 7.05 13.66 7.49
CA SER A 33 7.26 14.03 6.09
C SER A 33 8.76 14.18 5.81
N GLN A 34 9.13 14.27 4.53
CA GLN A 34 10.51 14.55 4.14
C GLN A 34 11.03 15.87 4.74
N GLU A 35 10.17 16.89 4.81
CA GLU A 35 10.50 18.19 5.41
C GLU A 35 10.77 18.08 6.91
N ASP A 36 9.99 17.27 7.63
CA ASP A 36 10.17 17.04 9.07
C ASP A 36 11.50 16.37 9.35
N VAL A 37 11.83 15.32 8.60
CA VAL A 37 13.09 14.60 8.75
C VAL A 37 14.28 15.51 8.47
N TYR A 38 14.20 16.33 7.42
CA TYR A 38 15.24 17.32 7.13
C TYR A 38 15.34 18.41 8.20
N ALA A 39 14.23 18.86 8.76
CA ALA A 39 14.23 19.80 9.87
C ALA A 39 14.93 19.21 11.10
N VAL A 40 14.59 17.97 11.48
CA VAL A 40 15.23 17.27 12.60
C VAL A 40 16.72 17.05 12.33
N ARG A 41 17.10 16.61 11.13
CA ARG A 41 18.52 16.48 10.72
C ARG A 41 19.25 17.81 10.89
N LYS A 42 18.67 18.92 10.40
CA LYS A 42 19.24 20.27 10.52
C LYS A 42 19.42 20.71 11.98
N PHE A 43 18.52 20.32 12.88
CA PHE A 43 18.70 20.56 14.31
C PHE A 43 19.81 19.69 14.91
N LEU A 44 19.87 18.40 14.55
CA LEU A 44 20.89 17.48 15.05
C LEU A 44 22.30 17.91 14.66
N ILE A 45 22.52 18.36 13.42
CA ILE A 45 23.85 18.80 12.97
C ILE A 45 24.39 20.04 13.69
N ALA A 46 23.53 20.76 14.43
CA ALA A 46 23.99 21.83 15.31
C ALA A 46 24.68 21.30 16.58
N PHE A 47 24.50 20.02 16.91
CA PHE A 47 25.01 19.39 18.13
C PHE A 47 25.97 18.22 17.86
N VAL A 48 25.86 17.54 16.72
CA VAL A 48 26.67 16.38 16.36
C VAL A 48 27.16 16.47 14.90
N PRO A 49 28.26 15.79 14.53
CA PRO A 49 28.65 15.65 13.12
C PRO A 49 27.52 15.08 12.24
N PRO A 50 27.45 15.44 10.94
CA PRO A 50 26.41 14.98 10.03
C PRO A 50 26.23 13.46 9.99
N GLU A 51 27.32 12.70 10.15
CA GLU A 51 27.30 11.25 10.16
C GLU A 51 26.56 10.71 11.38
N LEU A 52 26.79 11.31 12.56
CA LEU A 52 26.07 10.94 13.79
C LEU A 52 24.61 11.37 13.74
N ALA A 53 24.29 12.52 13.14
CA ALA A 53 22.89 12.91 12.93
C ALA A 53 22.14 11.88 12.10
N ASN A 54 22.75 11.40 11.01
CA ASN A 54 22.17 10.36 10.16
C ASN A 54 22.04 9.02 10.90
N ILE A 55 23.05 8.61 11.69
CA ILE A 55 22.96 7.40 12.52
C ILE A 55 21.83 7.51 13.54
N ILE A 56 21.66 8.66 14.21
CA ILE A 56 20.56 8.88 15.16
C ILE A 56 19.21 8.74 14.47
N LEU A 57 19.04 9.31 13.28
CA LEU A 57 17.78 9.22 12.52
C LEU A 57 17.50 7.79 12.05
N ASP A 58 18.53 7.07 11.58
CA ASP A 58 18.40 5.69 11.12
C ASP A 58 18.08 4.73 12.28
N GLU A 59 18.78 4.84 13.41
CA GLU A 59 18.53 4.04 14.64
C GLU A 59 17.18 4.36 15.30
N ALA A 60 16.69 5.60 15.16
CA ALA A 60 15.36 5.98 15.62
C ALA A 60 14.23 5.55 14.66
N GLU A 61 14.56 4.97 13.50
CA GLU A 61 13.65 4.75 12.37
C GLU A 61 12.83 6.02 12.01
N TYR A 62 13.42 7.21 12.20
CA TYR A 62 12.78 8.49 11.91
C TYR A 62 12.94 8.82 10.42
N TRP A 63 12.16 8.11 9.61
CA TRP A 63 12.26 8.08 8.15
C TRP A 63 11.03 8.70 7.48
N PRO A 64 11.20 9.42 6.35
CA PRO A 64 10.07 9.93 5.60
C PRO A 64 9.09 8.81 5.25
N CYS A 65 7.79 9.05 5.48
CA CYS A 65 6.75 8.05 5.29
C CYS A 65 5.68 8.54 4.32
N VAL A 66 5.46 7.78 3.25
CA VAL A 66 4.28 7.93 2.38
C VAL A 66 3.24 6.93 2.82
N ARG A 67 2.11 7.41 3.33
CA ARG A 67 0.97 6.60 3.77
C ARG A 67 -0.24 6.87 2.89
N CYS A 68 -0.88 5.81 2.40
CA CYS A 68 -2.23 5.90 1.86
C CYS A 68 -3.04 4.64 2.16
N GLY A 69 -4.35 4.75 2.12
CA GLY A 69 -5.24 3.64 2.41
C GLY A 69 -6.67 3.92 1.98
N SER A 70 -7.46 2.86 1.87
CA SER A 70 -8.88 2.89 1.58
C SER A 70 -9.59 1.95 2.55
N ALA A 71 -10.76 2.39 3.02
CA ALA A 71 -11.68 1.58 3.81
C ALA A 71 -13.03 1.39 3.08
N THR A 72 -13.01 1.53 1.75
CA THR A 72 -14.18 1.27 0.91
C THR A 72 -14.29 -0.24 0.69
N PRO A 73 -15.32 -0.93 1.20
CA PRO A 73 -15.40 -2.36 1.04
C PRO A 73 -15.61 -2.78 -0.42
N VAL A 74 -14.92 -3.82 -0.86
CA VAL A 74 -15.12 -4.45 -2.17
C VAL A 74 -15.22 -5.97 -2.02
N SER A 75 -15.95 -6.60 -2.93
CA SER A 75 -16.09 -8.05 -3.02
C SER A 75 -15.75 -8.44 -4.45
N ILE A 76 -14.66 -9.18 -4.64
CA ILE A 76 -14.16 -9.57 -5.95
C ILE A 76 -14.41 -11.07 -6.11
N ALA A 77 -15.38 -11.45 -6.94
CA ALA A 77 -15.62 -12.84 -7.25
C ALA A 77 -14.72 -13.27 -8.42
N ALA A 78 -14.15 -14.46 -8.34
CA ALA A 78 -13.38 -15.03 -9.45
C ALA A 78 -14.22 -15.04 -10.74
N SER A 79 -15.52 -15.33 -10.63
CA SER A 79 -16.46 -15.35 -11.76
C SER A 79 -16.76 -13.99 -12.41
N ASP A 80 -16.27 -12.89 -11.84
CA ASP A 80 -16.39 -11.56 -12.46
C ASP A 80 -15.51 -11.44 -13.72
N SER A 81 -14.57 -12.37 -13.92
CA SER A 81 -13.74 -12.55 -15.12
C SER A 81 -14.11 -13.82 -15.89
N PRO A 82 -14.00 -13.85 -17.23
CA PRO A 82 -14.37 -15.02 -18.04
C PRO A 82 -13.59 -16.31 -17.73
N ASP A 83 -12.34 -16.18 -17.28
CA ASP A 83 -11.43 -17.28 -16.95
C ASP A 83 -11.45 -17.68 -15.46
N SER A 84 -12.33 -17.05 -14.67
CA SER A 84 -12.38 -17.23 -13.22
C SER A 84 -11.05 -16.88 -12.52
N ASP A 85 -10.37 -15.82 -12.98
CA ASP A 85 -9.14 -15.26 -12.42
C ASP A 85 -9.25 -13.73 -12.35
N SER A 86 -10.09 -13.26 -11.42
CA SER A 86 -10.41 -11.84 -11.29
C SER A 86 -9.31 -11.06 -10.58
N LYS A 87 -9.11 -9.83 -11.03
CA LYS A 87 -8.18 -8.85 -10.48
C LYS A 87 -8.84 -7.48 -10.35
N TRP A 88 -8.52 -6.76 -9.28
CA TRP A 88 -9.02 -5.42 -9.00
C TRP A 88 -7.94 -4.57 -8.37
N CYS A 89 -7.58 -3.41 -8.93
CA CYS A 89 -6.60 -2.53 -8.29
C CYS A 89 -7.32 -1.73 -7.19
N TYR A 90 -7.09 -2.10 -5.95
CA TYR A 90 -7.82 -1.52 -4.83
C TYR A 90 -7.28 -0.15 -4.41
N LEU A 91 -5.96 0.03 -4.52
CA LEU A 91 -5.26 1.23 -4.08
C LEU A 91 -4.02 1.44 -4.95
N VAL A 92 -3.69 2.69 -5.25
CA VAL A 92 -2.40 3.09 -5.83
C VAL A 92 -1.84 4.20 -4.96
N THR A 93 -0.55 4.12 -4.63
CA THR A 93 0.12 5.20 -3.89
C THR A 93 0.22 6.48 -4.74
N PRO A 94 0.31 7.66 -4.11
CA PRO A 94 0.97 8.79 -4.79
C PRO A 94 2.40 8.40 -5.20
N PRO A 95 3.05 9.18 -6.09
CA PRO A 95 4.43 8.93 -6.48
C PRO A 95 5.32 8.86 -5.23
N ILE A 96 6.05 7.76 -5.07
CA ILE A 96 6.97 7.61 -3.96
C ILE A 96 8.20 8.48 -4.24
N PHE A 97 8.49 9.42 -3.35
CA PHE A 97 9.72 10.23 -3.39
C PHE A 97 9.91 11.03 -4.69
N ARG A 98 8.91 11.83 -5.07
CA ARG A 98 9.05 12.86 -6.12
C ARG A 98 9.95 13.99 -5.61
N GLY A 99 11.18 14.07 -6.11
CA GLY A 99 12.02 15.22 -5.78
C GLY A 99 13.51 14.99 -5.97
N GLN A 100 14.07 15.76 -6.91
CA GLN A 100 15.45 16.18 -6.90
C GLN A 100 15.74 16.88 -5.56
N HIS A 101 16.36 16.18 -4.63
CA HIS A 101 17.41 16.83 -3.88
C HIS A 101 18.68 16.08 -4.25
N GLU A 102 19.35 16.61 -5.28
CA GLU A 102 20.80 16.63 -5.23
C GLU A 102 21.14 17.14 -3.83
N ASP A 103 21.60 16.24 -2.97
CA ASP A 103 22.31 16.66 -1.77
C ASP A 103 23.36 17.66 -2.27
N PRO A 104 23.47 18.88 -1.70
CA PRO A 104 24.53 19.82 -2.09
C PRO A 104 25.93 19.20 -2.03
N GLU A 105 26.08 18.07 -1.33
CA GLU A 105 27.30 17.27 -1.15
C GLU A 105 27.38 15.99 -2.00
N GLY A 106 26.39 15.70 -2.87
CA GLY A 106 26.44 14.60 -3.85
C GLY A 106 25.28 13.60 -3.77
N GLU A 107 24.83 13.15 -4.95
CA GLU A 107 23.75 12.21 -5.29
C GLU A 107 23.47 11.05 -4.28
N ARG A 108 22.86 11.33 -3.13
CA ARG A 108 22.29 10.26 -2.30
C ARG A 108 20.90 9.93 -2.83
N LEU A 109 20.82 8.92 -3.69
CA LEU A 109 19.54 8.36 -4.13
C LEU A 109 18.73 7.93 -2.90
N VAL A 110 17.55 8.51 -2.73
CA VAL A 110 16.57 8.10 -1.71
C VAL A 110 16.20 6.65 -1.98
N LYS A 111 16.49 5.76 -1.01
CA LYS A 111 16.18 4.34 -1.09
C LYS A 111 14.98 4.02 -0.22
N VAL A 112 14.10 3.16 -0.70
CA VAL A 112 13.04 2.58 0.13
C VAL A 112 13.69 1.64 1.14
N ARG A 113 13.39 1.86 2.42
CA ARG A 113 13.89 1.04 3.54
C ARG A 113 12.90 -0.05 3.92
N ARG A 114 11.62 0.33 3.95
CA ARG A 114 10.57 -0.53 4.46
C ARG A 114 9.24 -0.20 3.82
N ILE A 115 8.44 -1.23 3.61
CA ILE A 115 7.05 -1.10 3.20
C ILE A 115 6.20 -1.92 4.15
N LYS A 116 5.12 -1.34 4.66
CA LYS A 116 4.14 -2.06 5.48
C LYS A 116 2.81 -2.06 4.74
N PHE A 117 2.23 -3.24 4.58
CA PHE A 117 0.88 -3.42 4.07
C PHE A 117 -0.01 -3.88 5.21
N ARG A 118 -1.20 -3.30 5.31
CA ARG A 118 -2.25 -3.78 6.22
C ARG A 118 -3.52 -4.05 5.45
N PHE A 119 -4.17 -5.16 5.74
CA PHE A 119 -5.44 -5.54 5.13
C PHE A 119 -6.43 -5.94 6.21
N ASN A 120 -7.70 -5.58 6.04
CA ASN A 120 -8.81 -6.24 6.72
C ASN A 120 -9.65 -6.97 5.67
N SER A 121 -9.58 -8.29 5.66
CA SER A 121 -10.20 -9.10 4.59
C SER A 121 -10.50 -10.53 5.02
N CYS A 122 -11.31 -11.20 4.21
CA CYS A 122 -11.61 -12.63 4.33
C CYS A 122 -11.98 -13.21 2.97
N ASP A 123 -12.19 -14.53 2.94
CA ASP A 123 -12.76 -15.19 1.77
C ASP A 123 -14.26 -15.50 1.97
N GLN A 124 -14.86 -16.26 1.06
CA GLN A 124 -16.29 -16.60 1.08
C GLN A 124 -16.73 -17.51 2.24
N GLY A 125 -15.81 -18.15 2.96
CA GLY A 125 -16.12 -19.00 4.12
C GLY A 125 -16.35 -20.48 3.85
N TRP A 126 -16.14 -20.95 2.62
CA TRP A 126 -16.25 -22.38 2.28
C TRP A 126 -15.39 -22.74 1.06
N GLY A 127 -15.12 -24.02 0.87
CA GLY A 127 -14.35 -24.54 -0.27
C GLY A 127 -12.94 -25.00 0.10
N GLY A 128 -12.15 -25.31 -0.94
CA GLY A 128 -10.80 -25.85 -0.79
C GLY A 128 -10.75 -27.33 -0.38
N ASP A 129 -9.53 -27.86 -0.28
CA ASP A 129 -9.28 -29.29 -0.06
C ASP A 129 -9.11 -29.62 1.43
N PRO A 130 -9.98 -30.45 2.05
CA PRO A 130 -9.86 -30.85 3.44
C PRO A 130 -8.54 -31.54 3.80
N GLU A 131 -7.79 -32.08 2.83
CA GLU A 131 -6.51 -32.77 3.07
C GLU A 131 -5.34 -31.79 3.30
N LEU A 132 -5.48 -30.52 2.91
CA LEU A 132 -4.45 -29.52 3.16
C LEU A 132 -4.49 -29.05 4.62
N ALA A 133 -3.34 -29.18 5.28
CA ALA A 133 -3.20 -28.96 6.71
C ALA A 133 -3.11 -27.47 7.11
N GLY A 134 -2.55 -26.62 6.24
CA GLY A 134 -2.30 -25.22 6.54
C GLY A 134 -3.52 -24.31 6.31
N PRO A 135 -3.78 -23.31 7.17
CA PRO A 135 -4.95 -22.44 7.04
C PRO A 135 -4.90 -21.53 5.79
N TYR A 136 -3.74 -21.37 5.16
CA TYR A 136 -3.56 -20.58 3.93
C TYR A 136 -3.29 -21.44 2.68
N GLN A 137 -3.09 -22.74 2.86
CA GLN A 137 -2.86 -23.67 1.75
C GLN A 137 -4.12 -23.82 0.91
N GLY A 138 -4.00 -23.68 -0.41
CA GLY A 138 -5.15 -23.77 -1.31
C GLY A 138 -6.17 -22.64 -1.10
N SER A 139 -5.75 -21.52 -0.51
CA SER A 139 -6.50 -20.27 -0.56
C SER A 139 -6.34 -19.64 -1.93
N TRP A 140 -7.46 -19.35 -2.58
CA TRP A 140 -7.49 -18.71 -3.91
C TRP A 140 -8.02 -17.29 -3.86
N THR A 141 -7.80 -16.61 -2.73
CA THR A 141 -7.98 -15.17 -2.59
C THR A 141 -6.74 -14.56 -1.94
N TRP A 142 -6.18 -13.53 -2.57
CA TRP A 142 -4.92 -12.93 -2.12
C TRP A 142 -4.76 -11.48 -2.61
N PHE A 143 -3.67 -10.86 -2.18
CA PHE A 143 -3.25 -9.52 -2.56
C PHE A 143 -1.89 -9.59 -3.26
N GLU A 144 -1.68 -8.71 -4.23
CA GLU A 144 -0.44 -8.55 -4.98
C GLU A 144 -0.03 -7.08 -5.02
N ALA A 145 1.28 -6.83 -5.13
CA ALA A 145 1.86 -5.53 -5.36
C ALA A 145 2.34 -5.43 -6.81
N ALA A 146 2.05 -4.31 -7.47
CA ALA A 146 2.64 -3.96 -8.76
C ALA A 146 3.34 -2.61 -8.65
N ILE A 147 4.36 -2.38 -9.48
CA ILE A 147 5.07 -1.10 -9.55
C ILE A 147 4.74 -0.46 -10.89
N TYR A 148 4.10 0.70 -10.85
CA TYR A 148 3.87 1.55 -12.01
C TYR A 148 4.97 2.61 -12.09
N ARG A 149 5.72 2.58 -13.18
CA ARG A 149 6.80 3.53 -13.50
C ARG A 149 6.38 4.46 -14.62
N HIS A 150 6.91 5.68 -14.57
CA HIS A 150 6.57 6.77 -15.50
C HIS A 150 5.09 7.20 -15.44
N PHE A 151 4.43 6.93 -14.31
CA PHE A 151 3.10 7.45 -14.02
C PHE A 151 3.19 8.92 -13.57
N ASP A 152 3.52 9.80 -14.51
CA ASP A 152 3.63 11.24 -14.29
C ASP A 152 2.38 12.00 -14.72
N GLU A 153 1.95 12.95 -13.89
CA GLU A 153 0.90 13.95 -14.21
C GLU A 153 1.18 14.75 -15.49
N GLY A 154 2.44 14.80 -15.96
CA GLY A 154 2.89 15.61 -17.11
C GLY A 154 3.03 14.87 -18.44
N THR A 155 2.86 13.54 -18.48
CA THR A 155 3.03 12.75 -19.72
C THR A 155 1.73 12.65 -20.55
N MET A 156 0.62 13.20 -20.06
CA MET A 156 -0.62 13.33 -20.82
C MET A 156 -0.73 14.72 -21.48
N PRO A 157 -0.93 14.82 -22.80
CA PRO A 157 -1.59 15.98 -23.35
C PRO A 157 -3.09 15.94 -22.99
N GLY A 158 -3.47 16.56 -21.86
CA GLY A 158 -4.84 17.01 -21.63
C GLY A 158 -5.51 16.68 -20.29
N SER A 159 -5.55 17.67 -19.40
CA SER A 159 -6.50 17.88 -18.28
C SER A 159 -6.53 16.86 -17.13
N GLU A 160 -6.70 17.40 -15.90
CA GLU A 160 -6.87 16.66 -14.62
C GLU A 160 -7.94 15.55 -14.68
N GLN A 161 -8.88 15.64 -15.63
CA GLN A 161 -9.93 14.64 -15.86
C GLN A 161 -9.38 13.29 -16.32
N GLN A 162 -8.35 13.25 -17.17
CA GLN A 162 -7.80 11.99 -17.72
C GLN A 162 -7.01 11.19 -16.69
N VAL A 163 -6.32 11.86 -15.76
CA VAL A 163 -5.63 11.20 -14.63
C VAL A 163 -6.65 10.59 -13.67
N ALA A 164 -7.74 11.31 -13.39
CA ALA A 164 -8.83 10.79 -12.58
C ALA A 164 -9.56 9.61 -13.27
N ASP A 165 -9.68 9.63 -14.60
CA ASP A 165 -10.24 8.53 -15.37
C ASP A 165 -9.29 7.31 -15.36
N VAL A 166 -7.97 7.49 -15.52
CA VAL A 166 -6.99 6.40 -15.35
C VAL A 166 -6.98 5.87 -13.92
N GLU A 167 -7.04 6.71 -12.88
CA GLU A 167 -7.14 6.25 -11.48
C GLU A 167 -8.47 5.53 -11.18
N LYS A 168 -9.54 5.87 -11.90
CA LYS A 168 -10.86 5.23 -11.80
C LYS A 168 -10.93 3.93 -12.58
N ASP A 169 -10.33 3.87 -13.76
CA ASP A 169 -10.19 2.69 -14.61
C ASP A 169 -9.17 1.71 -14.03
N MET A 170 -8.13 2.22 -13.36
CA MET A 170 -7.19 1.42 -12.59
C MET A 170 -7.91 0.52 -11.60
N ARG A 171 -9.04 0.95 -11.02
CA ARG A 171 -9.82 0.11 -10.09
C ARG A 171 -10.15 -1.26 -10.68
N VAL A 172 -10.34 -1.35 -11.99
CA VAL A 172 -10.46 -2.60 -12.73
C VAL A 172 -9.13 -2.88 -13.43
N ALA A 173 -8.09 -3.24 -12.66
CA ALA A 173 -6.70 -3.48 -13.07
C ALA A 173 -6.44 -3.34 -14.60
N PRO A 174 -5.80 -2.23 -15.05
CA PRO A 174 -5.90 -1.76 -16.43
C PRO A 174 -5.34 -2.76 -17.44
N LEU A 175 -5.86 -2.70 -18.67
CA LEU A 175 -5.34 -3.50 -19.79
C LEU A 175 -3.95 -3.02 -20.18
N GLN A 176 -3.12 -3.94 -20.68
CA GLN A 176 -1.75 -3.59 -21.11
C GLN A 176 -1.73 -2.49 -22.17
N SER A 177 -2.69 -2.50 -23.11
CA SER A 177 -2.80 -1.45 -24.13
C SER A 177 -3.08 -0.06 -23.55
N GLU A 178 -3.84 0.02 -22.45
CA GLU A 178 -4.14 1.30 -21.78
C GLU A 178 -2.90 1.86 -21.08
N LEU A 179 -2.09 0.96 -20.50
CA LEU A 179 -0.79 1.33 -19.92
C LEU A 179 0.19 1.78 -21.00
N ASP A 180 0.26 1.06 -22.12
CA ASP A 180 1.13 1.38 -23.26
C ASP A 180 0.78 2.76 -23.86
N ASP A 181 -0.52 3.02 -24.07
CA ASP A 181 -1.02 4.30 -24.59
C ASP A 181 -0.72 5.48 -23.64
N ALA A 182 -0.73 5.22 -22.33
CA ALA A 182 -0.38 6.20 -21.31
C ALA A 182 1.14 6.33 -21.09
N GLY A 183 1.97 5.50 -21.74
CA GLY A 183 3.42 5.46 -21.52
C GLY A 183 3.81 4.96 -20.12
N VAL A 184 2.91 4.25 -19.44
CA VAL A 184 3.11 3.71 -18.09
C VAL A 184 3.73 2.32 -18.19
N MET A 185 4.82 2.09 -17.48
CA MET A 185 5.51 0.80 -17.46
C MET A 185 5.18 0.03 -16.18
N LEU A 186 4.71 -1.22 -16.32
CA LEU A 186 4.75 -2.19 -15.23
C LEU A 186 6.17 -2.72 -15.06
N VAL A 187 6.74 -2.61 -13.86
CA VAL A 187 8.09 -3.12 -13.60
C VAL A 187 8.04 -4.64 -13.41
N PRO A 188 8.81 -5.42 -14.19
CA PRO A 188 8.77 -6.87 -14.13
C PRO A 188 9.43 -7.40 -12.85
N ASN A 189 8.77 -8.38 -12.24
CA ASN A 189 9.31 -9.28 -11.23
C ASN A 189 10.11 -10.40 -11.92
N THR A 190 11.37 -10.10 -12.24
CA THR A 190 12.27 -11.03 -12.97
C THR A 190 12.54 -12.33 -12.21
N ARG A 191 12.40 -12.35 -10.87
CA ARG A 191 12.58 -13.57 -10.05
C ARG A 191 11.47 -14.60 -10.28
N PHE A 192 10.25 -14.16 -10.57
CA PHE A 192 9.08 -15.04 -10.75
C PHE A 192 8.50 -15.00 -12.17
N ASN A 193 9.15 -14.30 -13.10
CA ASN A 193 8.67 -14.11 -14.47
C ASN A 193 7.20 -13.63 -14.49
N SER A 194 6.95 -12.58 -13.69
CA SER A 194 5.65 -11.97 -13.43
C SER A 194 5.82 -10.44 -13.44
N ASP A 195 4.73 -9.68 -13.42
CA ASP A 195 4.74 -8.21 -13.26
C ASP A 195 4.26 -7.77 -11.87
N VAL A 196 4.07 -8.74 -10.98
CA VAL A 196 3.54 -8.55 -9.63
C VAL A 196 4.31 -9.38 -8.60
N TRP A 197 4.17 -8.98 -7.35
CA TRP A 197 4.66 -9.70 -6.17
C TRP A 197 3.49 -10.05 -5.28
N GLN A 198 3.31 -11.33 -4.93
CA GLN A 198 2.27 -11.70 -3.98
C GLN A 198 2.56 -11.12 -2.59
N ILE A 199 1.57 -10.49 -1.95
CA ILE A 199 1.69 -9.86 -0.62
C ILE A 199 1.16 -10.79 0.48
N GLN A 200 -0.10 -11.20 0.37
CA GLN A 200 -0.79 -11.95 1.43
C GLN A 200 -1.95 -12.76 0.88
N ARG A 201 -2.12 -14.01 1.31
CA ARG A 201 -3.34 -14.81 1.10
C ARG A 201 -4.33 -14.60 2.24
N ASN A 202 -5.62 -14.66 1.96
CA ASN A 202 -6.61 -14.80 3.02
C ASN A 202 -6.55 -16.22 3.61
N VAL A 203 -7.08 -16.35 4.82
CA VAL A 203 -7.32 -17.67 5.42
C VAL A 203 -8.39 -18.39 4.62
N ARG A 204 -8.08 -19.62 4.24
CA ARG A 204 -8.92 -20.49 3.40
C ARG A 204 -10.24 -20.84 4.10
N ALA A 205 -11.32 -20.80 3.34
CA ALA A 205 -12.67 -21.15 3.73
C ALA A 205 -13.12 -20.48 5.04
N SER A 206 -12.73 -19.23 5.23
CA SER A 206 -13.08 -18.39 6.37
C SER A 206 -13.67 -17.06 5.92
N ASN A 207 -14.94 -16.85 6.24
CA ASN A 207 -15.65 -15.57 6.07
C ASN A 207 -15.45 -14.60 7.24
N THR A 208 -14.64 -14.97 8.23
CA THR A 208 -14.32 -14.09 9.36
C THR A 208 -13.22 -13.11 8.94
N PRO A 209 -13.49 -11.79 8.92
CA PRO A 209 -12.48 -10.78 8.59
C PRO A 209 -11.26 -10.88 9.48
N ARG A 210 -10.08 -10.84 8.89
CA ARG A 210 -8.80 -10.84 9.61
C ARG A 210 -7.97 -9.63 9.24
N ASN A 211 -7.24 -9.14 10.24
CA ASN A 211 -6.20 -8.15 10.03
C ASN A 211 -4.91 -8.88 9.64
N HIS A 212 -4.37 -8.51 8.49
CA HIS A 212 -3.07 -8.95 8.02
C HIS A 212 -2.11 -7.78 8.07
N GLU A 213 -0.89 -8.00 8.54
CA GLU A 213 0.22 -7.05 8.43
C GLU A 213 1.40 -7.74 7.77
N VAL A 214 1.89 -7.16 6.68
CA VAL A 214 3.04 -7.65 5.93
C VAL A 214 4.07 -6.54 5.85
N VAL A 215 5.29 -6.83 6.26
CA VAL A 215 6.41 -5.90 6.21
C VAL A 215 7.43 -6.41 5.21
N TRP A 216 7.84 -5.60 4.24
CA TRP A 216 9.00 -5.86 3.39
C TRP A 216 10.09 -4.86 3.76
N GLY A 217 11.33 -5.32 3.92
CA GLY A 217 12.48 -4.50 4.28
C GLY A 217 13.63 -4.64 3.29
N ASP A 218 14.61 -3.74 3.39
CA ASP A 218 15.86 -3.79 2.62
C ASP A 218 16.91 -4.77 3.18
N ASP A 219 16.60 -5.46 4.28
CA ASP A 219 17.48 -6.46 4.91
C ASP A 219 17.79 -7.64 3.98
N GLU A 220 19.08 -7.95 3.83
CA GLU A 220 19.61 -9.02 2.98
C GLU A 220 19.03 -10.41 3.33
N ARG A 221 18.55 -10.61 4.56
CA ARG A 221 17.94 -11.87 5.01
C ARG A 221 16.66 -12.24 4.25
N ASP A 222 15.89 -11.25 3.79
CA ASP A 222 14.71 -11.48 2.94
C ASP A 222 15.11 -11.67 1.45
N ASN A 223 16.35 -11.33 1.10
CA ASN A 223 16.90 -11.39 -0.26
C ASN A 223 17.81 -12.60 -0.51
N GLU A 224 18.12 -13.39 0.53
CA GLU A 224 19.06 -14.51 0.47
C GLU A 224 18.67 -15.50 -0.63
N HIS A 225 19.54 -15.58 -1.63
CA HIS A 225 19.44 -16.50 -2.74
C HIS A 225 19.64 -17.92 -2.18
N ILE A 226 18.56 -18.61 -1.83
CA ILE A 226 18.65 -20.07 -1.64
C ILE A 226 18.70 -20.68 -3.04
N GLU A 227 19.87 -20.63 -3.67
CA GLU A 227 20.17 -21.53 -4.77
C GLU A 227 20.08 -22.97 -4.24
N GLY A 228 19.21 -23.79 -4.84
CA GLY A 228 19.19 -25.25 -4.62
C GLY A 228 18.02 -25.84 -3.83
N PHE A 229 17.07 -25.03 -3.33
CA PHE A 229 15.78 -25.54 -2.83
C PHE A 229 14.64 -24.65 -3.33
N ALA A 230 13.49 -25.25 -3.66
CA ALA A 230 12.34 -24.58 -4.28
C ALA A 230 11.93 -23.31 -3.52
N TYR A 231 12.40 -22.14 -3.98
CA TYR A 231 12.00 -20.87 -3.42
C TYR A 231 10.49 -20.73 -3.60
N ARG A 232 9.76 -20.70 -2.50
CA ARG A 232 8.33 -20.37 -2.49
C ARG A 232 8.20 -18.86 -2.31
N GLU A 233 7.50 -18.22 -3.24
CA GLU A 233 7.13 -16.80 -3.16
C GLU A 233 6.30 -16.49 -1.92
N VAL A 234 5.51 -17.47 -1.47
CA VAL A 234 4.59 -17.38 -0.35
C VAL A 234 4.91 -18.45 0.69
N ASP A 235 4.86 -18.05 1.95
CA ASP A 235 4.83 -18.96 3.09
C ASP A 235 3.41 -19.54 3.25
N ASP A 236 3.27 -20.86 3.11
CA ASP A 236 1.99 -21.55 3.19
C ASP A 236 1.44 -21.63 4.62
N GLU A 237 2.26 -21.39 5.66
CA GLU A 237 1.83 -21.38 7.07
C GLU A 237 1.18 -20.04 7.45
N THR A 238 1.71 -18.93 6.93
CA THR A 238 1.26 -17.57 7.26
C THR A 238 0.48 -16.89 6.13
N GLY A 239 0.54 -17.45 4.92
CA GLY A 239 0.00 -16.85 3.70
C GLY A 239 0.78 -15.62 3.22
N ARG A 240 1.88 -15.24 3.87
CA ARG A 240 2.65 -14.03 3.58
C ARG A 240 3.58 -14.25 2.40
N GLY A 241 3.55 -13.32 1.46
CA GLY A 241 4.53 -13.24 0.39
C GLY A 241 5.82 -12.56 0.85
N LYS A 242 6.94 -13.07 0.35
CA LYS A 242 8.28 -12.66 0.80
C LYS A 242 8.75 -11.30 0.25
N GLY A 243 8.15 -10.80 -0.83
CA GLY A 243 8.53 -9.49 -1.40
C GLY A 243 9.93 -9.44 -2.01
N ALA A 244 10.55 -10.59 -2.26
CA ALA A 244 11.92 -10.71 -2.79
C ALA A 244 12.17 -9.81 -4.00
N GLY A 245 13.15 -8.92 -3.88
CA GLY A 245 13.52 -8.00 -4.96
C GLY A 245 12.55 -6.84 -5.19
N PHE A 246 11.41 -6.75 -4.49
CA PHE A 246 10.43 -5.68 -4.67
C PHE A 246 11.04 -4.31 -4.34
N ILE A 247 11.63 -4.17 -3.15
CA ILE A 247 12.25 -2.91 -2.70
C ILE A 247 13.39 -2.49 -3.62
N ASN A 248 14.20 -3.45 -4.11
CA ASN A 248 15.31 -3.19 -5.02
C ASN A 248 14.84 -2.75 -6.42
N ALA A 249 13.61 -3.09 -6.81
CA ALA A 249 13.04 -2.73 -8.11
C ALA A 249 12.46 -1.31 -8.13
N LEU A 250 12.18 -0.70 -6.97
CA LEU A 250 11.59 0.63 -6.85
C LEU A 250 12.59 1.74 -7.20
N LEU A 251 12.10 2.74 -7.92
CA LEU A 251 12.80 3.98 -8.22
C LEU A 251 12.00 5.19 -7.72
N PRO A 252 12.66 6.35 -7.49
CA PRO A 252 11.97 7.60 -7.22
C PRO A 252 10.94 7.93 -8.31
N GLY A 253 9.74 8.32 -7.91
CA GLY A 253 8.60 8.61 -8.79
C GLY A 253 7.70 7.42 -9.09
N ASP A 254 8.11 6.19 -8.78
CA ASP A 254 7.26 5.00 -8.97
C ASP A 254 5.99 5.09 -8.10
N ARG A 255 4.94 4.38 -8.51
CA ARG A 255 3.73 4.18 -7.69
C ARG A 255 3.55 2.70 -7.41
N ILE A 256 3.08 2.38 -6.21
CA ILE A 256 2.79 1.01 -5.80
C ILE A 256 1.29 0.80 -5.85
N ALA A 257 0.87 -0.23 -6.58
CA ALA A 257 -0.51 -0.66 -6.68
C ALA A 257 -0.76 -1.91 -5.83
N ILE A 258 -1.88 -1.95 -5.12
CA ILE A 258 -2.41 -3.13 -4.45
C ILE A 258 -3.49 -3.74 -5.33
N ILE A 259 -3.24 -4.94 -5.80
CA ILE A 259 -4.18 -5.72 -6.62
C ILE A 259 -4.81 -6.81 -5.75
N VAL A 260 -6.14 -6.85 -5.74
CA VAL A 260 -6.95 -7.86 -5.07
C VAL A 260 -7.26 -8.96 -6.06
N ARG A 261 -7.03 -10.22 -5.67
CA ARG A 261 -7.19 -11.40 -6.53
C ARG A 261 -8.22 -12.37 -5.95
N ALA A 262 -8.98 -12.99 -6.85
CA ALA A 262 -9.80 -14.16 -6.57
C ALA A 262 -9.74 -15.11 -7.78
N ARG A 263 -9.42 -16.38 -7.54
CA ARG A 263 -9.27 -17.39 -8.61
C ARG A 263 -10.06 -18.66 -8.33
N PHE A 264 -10.47 -19.31 -9.40
CA PHE A 264 -11.36 -20.48 -9.48
C PHE A 264 -12.83 -20.20 -9.18
N PRO A 265 -13.75 -20.90 -9.86
CA PRO A 265 -15.18 -20.71 -9.65
C PRO A 265 -15.57 -20.76 -8.17
N ALA A 266 -16.48 -19.84 -7.80
CA ALA A 266 -17.04 -19.66 -6.45
C ALA A 266 -16.12 -19.05 -5.38
N TRP A 267 -14.85 -18.78 -5.66
CA TRP A 267 -13.99 -18.02 -4.75
C TRP A 267 -14.30 -16.52 -4.81
N VAL A 268 -14.34 -15.88 -3.64
CA VAL A 268 -14.63 -14.45 -3.51
C VAL A 268 -13.70 -13.84 -2.47
N ASN A 269 -12.96 -12.81 -2.85
CA ASN A 269 -12.14 -12.02 -1.93
C ASN A 269 -12.94 -10.83 -1.42
N ILE A 270 -13.22 -10.81 -0.11
CA ILE A 270 -13.97 -9.75 0.55
C ILE A 270 -12.96 -8.86 1.29
N VAL A 271 -12.81 -7.63 0.83
CA VAL A 271 -11.86 -6.66 1.37
C VAL A 271 -12.63 -5.53 2.01
N HIS A 272 -12.40 -5.28 3.30
CA HIS A 272 -13.00 -4.16 4.02
C HIS A 272 -12.09 -2.92 3.98
N SER A 273 -10.79 -3.11 4.11
CA SER A 273 -9.81 -2.03 4.01
C SER A 273 -8.42 -2.54 3.60
N ALA A 274 -7.64 -1.64 3.02
CA ALA A 274 -6.21 -1.81 2.80
C ALA A 274 -5.46 -0.51 3.05
N GLU A 275 -4.26 -0.60 3.59
CA GLU A 275 -3.35 0.50 3.86
C GLU A 275 -1.92 0.11 3.44
N ILE A 276 -1.16 1.07 2.95
CA ILE A 276 0.26 0.95 2.67
C ILE A 276 1.02 2.13 3.26
N GLU A 277 2.17 1.82 3.88
CA GLU A 277 3.16 2.78 4.37
C GLU A 277 4.50 2.48 3.70
N VAL A 278 5.12 3.47 3.09
CA VAL A 278 6.43 3.37 2.42
C VAL A 278 7.41 4.29 3.12
N PHE A 279 8.45 3.72 3.71
CA PHE A 279 9.50 4.43 4.45
C PHE A 279 10.79 4.50 3.63
N SER A 280 11.47 5.65 3.62
CA SER A 280 12.73 5.83 2.89
C SER A 280 13.92 6.25 3.75
N SER A 281 15.12 6.13 3.18
CA SER A 281 16.35 6.62 3.79
C SER A 281 16.38 8.15 3.89
N VAL A 282 17.24 8.64 4.78
CA VAL A 282 17.56 10.06 5.02
C VAL A 282 18.93 10.42 4.47
#